data_AF-A0A9Q0PGR2-F1
#
_entry.id   AF-A0A9Q0PGR2-F1
#
_cell.length_a   1.000
_cell.length_b   1.000
_cell.length_c   1.000
_cell.angle_alpha   90.00
_cell.angle_beta   90.00
_cell.angle_gamma   90.00
#
_symmetry.space_group_name_H-M   'P 1'
#
loop_
_entity.id
_entity.type
_entity.pdbx_description
1 polymer ?
#
loop_
_entity_poly.entity_id
_entity_poly.type
_entity_poly.pdbx_seq_one_letter_code
_entity_poly.pdbx_strand_id
1 'polypeptide(L)'
;MDFDRFPSPFFSAVFFILIFSHAEAYDYLDPNGNITLKWDVISWTPDGYVAVVTMNNFQMYRQIMSPGWTLGWTWAKKEVIWSMVGAQATDQGDCSKFRMNVPHCCKKNPTVVDMLPGVPYNQQIANCCKGGVVSSWGQDPSAAVSSFQLSVGRSGATNKTVRLPKNFTLLGPGLGYTCSPAKIVPPTIFLTPDGRRKTQVMMTWNVTCTYSLMLASRNPTCCVSMSSFYNSTITPCRTCACGCQNNRTCVPSDSKIQSVVGLSTPRKDNTPLVQCTKHNCPIRVHWHVKLNYKEYWRVKISITNFNYRLNYTQWTLVAQHPNLNNITQVFSFAYKPLLPYISASKSLSNNT
;
A
#
# COMPACT_ATOMS: atom_id res chain seq x y z
N MET A 1 59.53 -41.73 13.07
CA MET A 1 59.17 -40.67 14.02
C MET A 1 59.12 -39.40 13.23
N ASP A 2 57.94 -38.86 12.96
CA ASP A 2 57.70 -37.43 13.07
C ASP A 2 56.21 -37.14 12.94
N PHE A 3 55.75 -36.40 13.94
CA PHE A 3 54.41 -35.87 14.14
C PHE A 3 54.39 -34.42 13.64
N ASP A 4 53.17 -33.93 13.37
CA ASP A 4 52.78 -32.53 13.26
C ASP A 4 53.10 -31.73 12.00
N ARG A 5 52.04 -31.36 11.26
CA ARG A 5 51.41 -30.03 11.43
C ARG A 5 50.11 -29.89 10.64
N PHE A 6 48.99 -29.87 11.35
CA PHE A 6 47.78 -29.17 10.88
C PHE A 6 48.00 -27.66 11.00
N PRO A 7 47.59 -26.88 9.98
CA PRO A 7 47.00 -25.60 10.31
C PRO A 7 45.67 -25.33 9.58
N SER A 8 44.75 -24.81 10.38
CA SER A 8 43.68 -23.85 10.04
C SER A 8 42.24 -24.39 9.92
N PRO A 9 41.40 -24.18 10.95
CA PRO A 9 39.95 -24.21 10.85
C PRO A 9 39.38 -22.82 10.46
N PHE A 10 40.14 -22.00 9.71
CA PHE A 10 39.75 -20.62 9.42
C PHE A 10 38.92 -20.46 8.12
N PHE A 11 39.01 -21.41 7.20
CA PHE A 11 38.31 -21.30 5.90
C PHE A 11 36.85 -21.74 5.93
N SER A 12 36.39 -22.46 6.95
CA SER A 12 35.00 -22.93 7.00
C SER A 12 34.03 -21.90 7.62
N ALA A 13 34.52 -20.99 8.47
CA ALA A 13 33.68 -19.98 9.11
C ALA A 13 33.30 -18.81 8.18
N VAL A 14 34.09 -18.51 7.16
CA VAL A 14 33.84 -17.38 6.24
C VAL A 14 32.76 -17.72 5.19
N PHE A 15 32.55 -19.01 4.89
CA PHE A 15 31.52 -19.42 3.92
C PHE A 15 30.09 -19.44 4.51
N PHE A 16 29.95 -19.44 5.83
CA PHE A 16 28.64 -19.41 6.50
C PHE A 16 28.07 -18.01 6.70
N ILE A 17 28.81 -16.93 6.41
CA ILE A 17 28.36 -15.55 6.62
C ILE A 17 27.78 -14.90 5.35
N LEU A 18 27.89 -15.54 4.18
CA LEU A 18 27.40 -14.99 2.91
C LEU A 18 26.08 -15.59 2.39
N ILE A 19 25.42 -16.46 3.17
CA ILE A 19 24.02 -16.83 2.93
C ILE A 19 23.12 -15.92 3.77
N PHE A 20 23.34 -14.60 3.69
CA PHE A 20 22.23 -13.68 3.87
C PHE A 20 21.36 -13.79 2.62
N SER A 21 20.50 -14.81 2.61
CA SER A 21 19.30 -14.82 1.80
C SER A 21 18.66 -13.45 2.00
N HIS A 22 18.64 -12.64 0.94
CA HIS A 22 17.81 -11.45 0.93
C HIS A 22 16.38 -12.00 1.02
N ALA A 23 15.87 -12.10 2.24
CA ALA A 23 14.46 -12.35 2.48
C ALA A 23 13.75 -11.08 2.03
N GLU A 24 13.61 -10.94 0.71
CA GLU A 24 12.77 -9.91 0.15
C GLU A 24 11.36 -10.27 0.59
N ALA A 25 10.90 -9.56 1.61
CA ALA A 25 9.64 -9.78 2.27
C ALA A 25 8.49 -9.26 1.38
N TYR A 26 8.34 -9.89 0.21
CA TYR A 26 7.25 -9.66 -0.73
C TYR A 26 5.96 -10.30 -0.23
N ASP A 27 4.83 -9.76 -0.68
CA ASP A 27 3.52 -10.37 -0.46
C ASP A 27 3.44 -11.68 -1.26
N TYR A 28 3.48 -12.83 -0.58
CA TYR A 28 3.50 -14.14 -1.24
C TYR A 28 2.28 -14.37 -2.15
N LEU A 29 1.13 -13.76 -1.83
CA LEU A 29 -0.07 -13.86 -2.64
C LEU A 29 -0.03 -12.95 -3.88
N ASP A 30 0.87 -11.97 -3.90
CA ASP A 30 0.99 -10.99 -4.98
C ASP A 30 2.47 -10.58 -5.18
N PRO A 31 3.33 -11.52 -5.64
CA PRO A 31 4.78 -11.31 -5.68
C PRO A 31 5.22 -10.21 -6.65
N ASN A 32 4.38 -9.89 -7.64
CA ASN A 32 4.62 -8.83 -8.61
C ASN A 32 3.86 -7.54 -8.30
N GLY A 33 3.05 -7.54 -7.23
CA GLY A 33 2.23 -6.42 -6.82
C GLY A 33 3.05 -5.23 -6.38
N ASN A 34 2.87 -4.10 -7.05
CA ASN A 34 3.56 -2.86 -6.72
C ASN A 34 2.67 -1.65 -6.99
N ILE A 35 3.08 -0.52 -6.43
CA ILE A 35 2.53 0.80 -6.78
C ILE A 35 3.60 1.53 -7.55
N THR A 36 3.29 1.96 -8.78
CA THR A 36 4.21 2.74 -9.60
C THR A 36 3.76 4.19 -9.64
N LEU A 37 4.65 5.09 -9.21
CA LEU A 37 4.52 6.53 -9.40
C LEU A 37 5.21 6.88 -10.71
N LYS A 38 4.42 7.30 -11.69
CA LYS A 38 4.93 7.81 -12.97
C LYS A 38 4.89 9.33 -12.93
N TRP A 39 6.02 9.95 -13.24
CA TRP A 39 6.17 11.40 -13.26
C TRP A 39 6.42 11.86 -14.68
N ASP A 40 5.43 12.52 -15.29
CA ASP A 40 5.44 12.97 -16.67
C ASP A 40 5.63 14.50 -16.72
N VAL A 41 6.77 14.97 -17.21
CA VAL A 41 7.05 16.41 -17.41
C VAL A 41 6.43 16.90 -18.71
N ILE A 42 5.26 17.52 -18.61
CA ILE A 42 4.45 17.91 -19.78
C ILE A 42 4.95 19.18 -20.46
N SER A 43 5.58 20.10 -19.73
CA SER A 43 6.11 21.34 -20.29
C SER A 43 7.20 21.95 -19.41
N TRP A 44 8.05 22.77 -20.02
CA TRP A 44 9.05 23.58 -19.32
C TRP A 44 8.47 24.93 -18.92
N THR A 45 8.90 25.44 -17.78
CA THR A 45 8.67 26.84 -17.37
C THR A 45 10.00 27.58 -17.35
N PRO A 46 10.02 28.92 -17.29
CA PRO A 46 11.26 29.69 -17.24
C PRO A 46 12.22 29.29 -16.10
N ASP A 47 11.67 28.81 -14.98
CA ASP A 47 12.43 28.45 -13.78
C ASP A 47 12.33 26.96 -13.40
N GLY A 48 11.63 26.13 -14.18
CA GLY A 48 11.41 24.73 -13.86
C GLY A 48 10.51 24.01 -14.87
N TYR A 49 9.47 23.34 -14.38
CA TYR A 49 8.59 22.53 -15.24
C TYR A 49 7.20 22.30 -14.65
N VAL A 50 6.24 21.93 -15.50
CA VAL A 50 4.95 21.38 -15.09
C VAL A 50 4.96 19.87 -15.31
N ALA A 51 4.47 19.12 -14.33
CA ALA A 51 4.40 17.67 -14.42
C ALA A 51 3.08 17.10 -13.89
N VAL A 52 2.68 15.98 -14.48
CA VAL A 52 1.59 15.13 -14.01
C VAL A 52 2.20 13.92 -13.32
N VAL A 53 1.77 13.66 -12.09
CA VAL A 53 2.19 12.51 -11.30
C VAL A 53 1.02 11.55 -11.21
N THR A 54 1.21 10.35 -11.74
CA THR A 54 0.20 9.29 -11.76
C THR A 54 0.65 8.14 -10.88
N MET A 55 -0.13 7.84 -9.85
CA MET A 55 0.01 6.64 -9.04
C MET A 55 -0.84 5.52 -9.63
N ASN A 56 -0.21 4.43 -10.03
CA ASN A 56 -0.88 3.23 -10.51
C ASN A 56 -0.69 2.12 -9.47
N ASN A 57 -1.80 1.58 -8.97
CA ASN A 57 -1.78 0.44 -8.07
C ASN A 57 -1.92 -0.86 -8.88
N PHE A 58 -0.81 -1.56 -9.08
CA PHE A 58 -0.78 -2.86 -9.75
C PHE A 58 -0.91 -4.03 -8.78
N GLN A 59 -1.21 -3.77 -7.50
CA GLN A 59 -1.46 -4.82 -6.54
C GLN A 59 -2.84 -5.44 -6.80
N MET A 60 -2.92 -6.77 -6.79
CA MET A 60 -4.14 -7.50 -7.12
C MET A 60 -5.18 -7.39 -6.01
N TYR A 61 -4.75 -7.48 -4.75
CA TYR A 61 -5.67 -7.63 -3.61
C TYR A 61 -5.56 -6.52 -2.55
N ARG A 62 -4.57 -5.63 -2.69
CA ARG A 62 -4.31 -4.55 -1.75
C ARG A 62 -4.77 -3.22 -2.34
N GLN A 63 -5.68 -2.57 -1.64
CA GLN A 63 -6.15 -1.22 -1.95
C GLN A 63 -5.60 -0.25 -0.91
N ILE A 64 -5.49 1.03 -1.30
CA ILE A 64 -5.26 2.14 -0.38
C ILE A 64 -6.63 2.62 0.09
N MET A 65 -6.96 2.35 1.34
CA MET A 65 -8.21 2.78 1.95
C MET A 65 -8.08 4.18 2.56
N SER A 66 -9.21 4.80 2.92
CA SER A 66 -9.25 6.03 3.72
C SER A 66 -8.39 5.87 5.00
N PRO A 67 -7.55 6.86 5.38
CA PRO A 67 -7.52 8.26 4.94
C PRO A 67 -6.78 8.52 3.62
N GLY A 68 -6.44 7.47 2.88
CA GLY A 68 -5.84 7.57 1.55
C GLY A 68 -4.32 7.55 1.57
N TRP A 69 -3.73 7.75 0.39
CA TRP A 69 -2.29 7.88 0.26
C TRP A 69 -1.78 9.25 0.69
N THR A 70 -0.56 9.24 1.20
CA THR A 70 0.27 10.37 1.56
C THR A 70 1.63 10.13 0.93
N LEU A 71 1.99 10.96 -0.04
CA LEU A 71 3.21 10.82 -0.83
C LEU A 71 4.21 11.88 -0.41
N GLY A 72 5.44 11.46 -0.10
CA GLY A 72 6.55 12.34 0.19
C GLY A 72 7.74 12.06 -0.70
N TRP A 73 8.58 13.07 -0.90
CA TRP A 73 9.87 12.93 -1.57
C TRP A 73 10.80 14.04 -1.09
N THR A 74 12.08 13.98 -1.46
CA THR A 74 13.07 15.01 -1.18
C THR A 74 13.60 15.59 -2.48
N TRP A 75 13.51 16.91 -2.60
CA TRP A 75 14.09 17.65 -3.71
C TRP A 75 15.62 17.54 -3.75
N ALA A 76 16.19 17.43 -4.96
CA ALA A 76 17.61 17.24 -5.14
C ALA A 76 18.44 18.51 -4.87
N LYS A 77 17.87 19.68 -5.15
CA LYS A 77 18.48 21.01 -4.99
C LYS A 77 17.64 21.84 -3.99
N LYS A 78 17.09 22.96 -4.46
CA LYS A 78 16.29 23.95 -3.72
C LYS A 78 14.97 24.25 -4.47
N GLU A 79 14.42 23.21 -5.08
CA GLU A 79 13.15 23.22 -5.80
C GLU A 79 12.01 23.61 -4.85
N VAL A 80 10.98 24.22 -5.42
CA VAL A 80 9.74 24.60 -4.74
C VAL A 80 8.55 24.18 -5.57
N ILE A 81 7.39 24.03 -4.94
CA ILE A 81 6.13 23.77 -5.64
C ILE A 81 5.41 25.11 -5.79
N TRP A 82 5.25 25.59 -7.01
CA TRP A 82 4.51 26.82 -7.31
C TRP A 82 3.02 26.63 -7.13
N SER A 83 2.46 25.57 -7.68
CA SER A 83 1.04 25.26 -7.63
C SER A 83 0.78 23.76 -7.78
N MET A 84 -0.40 23.32 -7.34
CA MET A 84 -0.86 21.94 -7.47
C MET A 84 -2.34 21.91 -7.87
N VAL A 85 -2.73 20.87 -8.61
CA VAL A 85 -4.11 20.58 -9.03
C VAL A 85 -4.38 19.09 -8.79
N GLY A 86 -5.53 18.75 -8.23
CA GLY A 86 -5.91 17.39 -7.87
C GLY A 86 -5.35 16.87 -6.54
N ALA A 87 -4.28 17.48 -6.02
CA ALA A 87 -3.69 17.17 -4.72
C ALA A 87 -3.15 18.44 -4.07
N GLN A 88 -2.80 18.36 -2.79
CA GLN A 88 -2.21 19.48 -2.05
C GLN A 88 -1.06 19.04 -1.15
N ALA A 89 -0.05 19.90 -1.04
CA ALA A 89 0.94 19.78 0.03
C ALA A 89 0.27 20.04 1.39
N THR A 90 0.60 19.20 2.37
CA THR A 90 0.09 19.28 3.75
C THR A 90 0.61 20.52 4.51
N ASP A 91 1.85 20.92 4.25
CA ASP A 91 2.47 22.10 4.84
C ASP A 91 3.10 22.97 3.74
N GLN A 92 2.98 24.29 3.88
CA GLN A 92 3.68 25.24 3.00
C GLN A 92 5.20 25.32 3.33
N GLY A 93 5.57 25.28 4.61
CA GLY A 93 6.94 25.49 5.07
C GLY A 93 7.41 26.94 5.02
N ASP A 94 8.72 27.16 5.23
CA ASP A 94 9.30 28.51 5.23
C ASP A 94 9.54 29.01 3.79
N CYS A 95 8.61 29.85 3.32
CA CYS A 95 8.69 30.53 2.04
C CYS A 95 9.15 32.01 2.16
N SER A 96 9.72 32.44 3.29
CA SER A 96 10.10 33.85 3.55
C SER A 96 11.01 34.50 2.49
N LYS A 97 11.74 33.69 1.72
CA LYS A 97 12.60 34.15 0.61
C LYS A 97 11.82 34.70 -0.59
N PHE A 98 10.52 34.44 -0.67
CA PHE A 98 9.66 34.85 -1.77
C PHE A 98 8.76 36.00 -1.31
N ARG A 99 9.02 37.22 -1.82
CA ARG A 99 8.36 38.46 -1.36
C ARG A 99 7.06 38.81 -2.08
N MET A 100 6.89 38.37 -3.34
CA MET A 100 5.71 38.69 -4.16
C MET A 100 4.87 37.44 -4.40
N ASN A 101 5.36 36.54 -5.26
CA ASN A 101 4.68 35.29 -5.54
C ASN A 101 5.18 34.23 -4.58
N VAL A 102 4.36 33.88 -3.59
CA VAL A 102 4.68 32.84 -2.60
C VAL A 102 4.32 31.47 -3.17
N PRO A 103 5.26 30.51 -3.23
CA PRO A 103 4.97 29.15 -3.69
C PRO A 103 3.96 28.41 -2.79
N HIS A 104 3.24 27.45 -3.37
CA HIS A 104 2.40 26.50 -2.63
C HIS A 104 3.16 25.74 -1.55
N CYS A 105 4.42 25.34 -1.81
CA CYS A 105 5.26 24.69 -0.81
C CYS A 105 6.76 24.95 -1.06
N CYS A 106 7.48 25.33 -0.01
CA CYS A 106 8.93 25.58 -0.02
C CYS A 106 9.75 24.54 0.76
N LYS A 107 9.11 23.51 1.32
CA LYS A 107 9.82 22.44 2.03
C LYS A 107 10.69 21.66 1.06
N LYS A 108 11.91 21.34 1.49
CA LYS A 108 12.81 20.44 0.74
C LYS A 108 12.24 19.03 0.63
N ASN A 109 11.47 18.61 1.63
CA ASN A 109 10.79 17.32 1.72
C ASN A 109 9.27 17.51 1.83
N PRO A 110 8.59 17.88 0.73
CA PRO A 110 7.15 18.07 0.75
C PRO A 110 6.43 16.74 1.05
N THR A 111 5.24 16.86 1.63
CA THR A 111 4.32 15.74 1.84
C THR A 111 2.98 16.13 1.26
N VAL A 112 2.47 15.32 0.34
CA VAL A 112 1.31 15.59 -0.50
C VAL A 112 0.23 14.56 -0.23
N VAL A 113 -1.00 15.04 -0.18
CA VAL A 113 -2.22 14.23 -0.07
C VAL A 113 -3.16 14.58 -1.20
N ASP A 114 -3.94 13.60 -1.62
CA ASP A 114 -5.00 13.80 -2.61
C ASP A 114 -6.07 14.76 -2.06
N MET A 115 -6.74 15.47 -2.96
CA MET A 115 -7.90 16.28 -2.57
C MET A 115 -9.09 15.39 -2.19
N LEU A 116 -10.00 15.93 -1.39
CA LEU A 116 -11.26 15.24 -1.08
C LEU A 116 -12.23 15.32 -2.28
N PRO A 117 -13.21 14.39 -2.36
CA PRO A 117 -14.29 14.49 -3.33
C PRO A 117 -15.07 15.81 -3.18
N GLY A 118 -15.54 16.39 -4.30
CA GLY A 118 -16.35 17.60 -4.31
C GLY A 118 -15.58 18.92 -4.45
N VAL A 119 -14.27 18.88 -4.69
CA VAL A 119 -13.48 20.08 -5.01
C VAL A 119 -13.96 20.77 -6.30
N PRO A 120 -13.80 22.10 -6.46
CA PRO A 120 -14.17 22.82 -7.67
C PRO A 120 -13.51 22.27 -8.95
N TYR A 121 -14.19 22.33 -10.09
CA TYR A 121 -13.73 21.75 -11.37
C TYR A 121 -12.36 22.27 -11.83
N ASN A 122 -12.04 23.55 -11.57
CA ASN A 122 -10.74 24.15 -11.89
C ASN A 122 -9.57 23.61 -11.04
N GLN A 123 -9.86 22.89 -9.96
CA GLN A 123 -8.88 22.23 -9.10
C GLN A 123 -8.84 20.70 -9.31
N GLN A 124 -9.61 20.19 -10.27
CA GLN A 124 -9.66 18.78 -10.61
C GLN A 124 -8.78 18.45 -11.82
N ILE A 125 -8.31 17.21 -11.85
CA ILE A 125 -7.68 16.56 -12.99
C ILE A 125 -8.20 15.13 -13.08
N ALA A 126 -8.03 14.47 -14.23
CA ALA A 126 -8.45 13.08 -14.41
C ALA A 126 -7.91 12.17 -13.29
N ASN A 127 -8.76 11.31 -12.74
CA ASN A 127 -8.41 10.35 -11.69
C ASN A 127 -7.88 10.96 -10.38
N CYS A 128 -8.14 12.25 -10.09
CA CYS A 128 -7.80 12.84 -8.79
C CYS A 128 -8.96 12.76 -7.78
N CYS A 129 -8.71 13.30 -6.60
CA CYS A 129 -9.74 13.88 -5.75
C CYS A 129 -10.67 12.84 -5.12
N LYS A 130 -10.11 11.67 -4.81
CA LYS A 130 -10.80 10.53 -4.20
C LYS A 130 -10.49 10.42 -2.69
N GLY A 131 -9.94 11.47 -2.09
CA GLY A 131 -9.43 11.44 -0.72
C GLY A 131 -8.30 10.43 -0.56
N GLY A 132 -7.54 10.18 -1.64
CA GLY A 132 -6.38 9.30 -1.65
C GLY A 132 -6.72 7.82 -1.68
N VAL A 133 -8.00 7.46 -1.87
CA VAL A 133 -8.42 6.08 -2.02
C VAL A 133 -8.05 5.56 -3.42
N VAL A 134 -7.38 4.42 -3.46
CA VAL A 134 -6.95 3.76 -4.71
C VAL A 134 -7.26 2.28 -4.62
N SER A 135 -8.14 1.80 -5.51
CA SER A 135 -8.54 0.39 -5.53
C SER A 135 -7.37 -0.53 -5.87
N SER A 136 -7.52 -1.82 -5.58
CA SER A 136 -6.59 -2.83 -6.10
C SER A 136 -6.90 -3.11 -7.57
N TRP A 137 -5.87 -3.45 -8.34
CA TRP A 137 -6.02 -3.81 -9.75
C TRP A 137 -6.97 -4.99 -9.94
N GLY A 138 -6.93 -5.97 -9.04
CA GLY A 138 -7.77 -7.16 -9.12
C GLY A 138 -9.25 -6.89 -8.84
N GLN A 139 -9.57 -5.82 -8.09
CA GLN A 139 -10.94 -5.45 -7.73
C GLN A 139 -11.55 -4.47 -8.73
N ASP A 140 -10.86 -3.37 -9.03
CA ASP A 140 -11.30 -2.38 -10.02
C ASP A 140 -10.09 -1.69 -10.68
N PRO A 141 -9.68 -2.16 -11.87
CA PRO A 141 -8.59 -1.56 -12.63
C PRO A 141 -8.78 -0.07 -12.94
N SER A 142 -10.03 0.38 -13.11
CA SER A 142 -10.33 1.77 -13.46
C SER A 142 -10.14 2.71 -12.27
N ALA A 143 -10.45 2.24 -11.05
CA ALA A 143 -10.23 2.98 -9.81
C ALA A 143 -8.83 2.79 -9.20
N ALA A 144 -7.99 1.92 -9.77
CA ALA A 144 -6.62 1.63 -9.35
C ALA A 144 -5.59 2.69 -9.80
N VAL A 145 -6.05 3.85 -10.24
CA VAL A 145 -5.22 4.98 -10.69
C VAL A 145 -5.58 6.24 -9.91
N SER A 146 -4.58 6.99 -9.46
CA SER A 146 -4.74 8.34 -8.90
C SER A 146 -3.80 9.29 -9.61
N SER A 147 -4.19 10.54 -9.87
CA SER A 147 -3.26 11.51 -10.45
C SER A 147 -3.41 12.92 -9.91
N PHE A 148 -2.32 13.69 -9.99
CA PHE A 148 -2.30 15.11 -9.68
C PHE A 148 -1.28 15.82 -10.55
N GLN A 149 -1.44 17.12 -10.73
CA GLN A 149 -0.49 17.97 -11.45
C GLN A 149 0.22 18.89 -10.47
N LEU A 150 1.50 19.17 -10.71
CA LEU A 150 2.23 20.20 -10.00
C LEU A 150 3.11 21.02 -10.94
N SER A 151 3.30 22.29 -10.58
CA SER A 151 4.31 23.17 -11.17
C SER A 151 5.50 23.27 -10.21
N VAL A 152 6.68 22.90 -10.69
CA VAL A 152 7.92 22.88 -9.92
C VAL A 152 8.81 24.02 -10.37
N GLY A 153 9.26 24.84 -9.42
CA GLY A 153 10.23 25.92 -9.64
C GLY A 153 11.63 25.55 -9.19
N ARG A 154 12.62 26.30 -9.69
CA ARG A 154 14.06 26.17 -9.38
C ARG A 154 14.65 24.79 -9.65
N SER A 155 14.05 24.01 -10.54
CA SER A 155 14.46 22.65 -10.89
C SER A 155 15.36 22.59 -12.13
N GLY A 156 15.37 23.65 -12.93
CA GLY A 156 15.98 23.69 -14.27
C GLY A 156 14.92 23.44 -15.36
N ALA A 157 15.12 24.06 -16.52
CA ALA A 157 14.11 24.12 -17.58
C ALA A 157 14.43 23.17 -18.77
N THR A 158 15.27 22.16 -18.57
CA THR A 158 15.64 21.21 -19.63
C THR A 158 15.92 19.80 -19.09
N ASN A 159 15.80 18.79 -19.96
CA ASN A 159 16.12 17.38 -19.67
C ASN A 159 17.51 17.15 -19.06
N LYS A 160 18.48 18.03 -19.36
CA LYS A 160 19.85 17.92 -18.83
C LYS A 160 20.03 18.57 -17.45
N THR A 161 19.22 19.58 -17.14
CA THR A 161 19.39 20.41 -15.94
C THR A 161 18.54 19.93 -14.76
N VAL A 162 17.40 19.30 -15.05
CA VAL A 162 16.52 18.67 -14.05
C VAL A 162 17.26 17.57 -13.32
N ARG A 163 17.12 17.57 -12.00
CA ARG A 163 17.59 16.48 -11.14
C ARG A 163 16.39 15.78 -10.54
N LEU A 164 16.41 14.45 -10.59
CA LEU A 164 15.34 13.63 -10.07
C LEU A 164 15.25 13.77 -8.55
N PRO A 165 14.04 13.84 -7.98
CA PRO A 165 13.85 13.78 -6.54
C PRO A 165 14.38 12.46 -5.97
N LYS A 166 14.68 12.46 -4.68
CA LYS A 166 15.22 11.32 -3.94
C LYS A 166 14.32 10.98 -2.76
N ASN A 167 14.52 9.80 -2.18
CA ASN A 167 13.86 9.39 -0.92
C ASN A 167 12.33 9.52 -0.99
N PHE A 168 11.72 8.83 -1.94
CA PHE A 168 10.26 8.75 -2.02
C PHE A 168 9.72 7.93 -0.85
N THR A 169 8.64 8.40 -0.25
CA THR A 169 7.93 7.74 0.84
C THR A 169 6.46 7.67 0.49
N LEU A 170 5.88 6.46 0.52
CA LEU A 170 4.45 6.25 0.32
C LEU A 170 3.85 5.74 1.64
N LEU A 171 2.96 6.53 2.22
CA LEU A 171 2.24 6.21 3.44
C LEU A 171 0.76 6.13 3.10
N GLY A 172 0.07 5.03 3.40
CA GLY A 172 -1.37 4.95 3.13
C GLY A 172 -1.85 3.52 2.95
N PRO A 173 -2.74 3.00 3.82
CA PRO A 173 -3.21 3.56 5.11
C PRO A 173 -2.27 3.27 6.30
N GLY A 174 -1.04 2.80 6.06
CA GLY A 174 -0.06 2.50 7.11
C GLY A 174 1.38 2.49 6.61
N LEU A 175 2.29 2.06 7.48
CA LEU A 175 3.66 1.72 7.08
C LEU A 175 3.66 0.44 6.23
N GLY A 176 4.72 0.20 5.47
CA GLY A 176 4.92 -1.06 4.74
C GLY A 176 5.44 -0.92 3.32
N TYR A 177 5.33 0.26 2.71
CA TYR A 177 5.88 0.49 1.38
C TYR A 177 7.34 0.95 1.43
N THR A 178 8.18 0.34 0.59
CA THR A 178 9.53 0.80 0.29
C THR A 178 9.60 1.20 -1.17
N CYS A 179 10.04 2.41 -1.46
CA CYS A 179 10.11 2.95 -2.82
C CYS A 179 11.54 2.93 -3.35
N SER A 180 11.68 2.54 -4.62
CA SER A 180 12.95 2.57 -5.34
C SER A 180 13.40 4.01 -5.66
N PRO A 181 14.67 4.22 -6.03
CA PRO A 181 15.10 5.48 -6.61
C PRO A 181 14.37 5.77 -7.93
N ALA A 182 14.16 7.06 -8.23
CA ALA A 182 13.58 7.47 -9.50
C ALA A 182 14.46 7.05 -10.68
N LYS A 183 13.86 6.38 -11.67
CA LYS A 183 14.53 5.91 -12.88
C LYS A 183 13.90 6.55 -14.11
N ILE A 184 14.72 7.16 -14.95
CA ILE A 184 14.29 7.72 -16.24
C ILE A 184 13.84 6.57 -17.14
N VAL A 185 12.68 6.75 -17.78
CA VAL A 185 12.10 5.82 -18.74
C VAL A 185 11.79 6.56 -20.04
N PRO A 186 11.52 5.85 -21.16
CA PRO A 186 11.10 6.50 -22.39
C PRO A 186 9.91 7.44 -22.15
N PRO A 187 9.88 8.64 -22.76
CA PRO A 187 8.81 9.60 -22.53
C PRO A 187 7.43 9.06 -22.89
N THR A 188 6.46 9.28 -22.01
CA THR A 188 5.06 8.92 -22.26
C THR A 188 4.52 9.63 -23.50
N ILE A 189 3.65 8.95 -24.25
CA ILE A 189 2.86 9.54 -25.33
C ILE A 189 1.40 9.57 -24.88
N PHE A 190 0.82 10.77 -24.79
CA PHE A 190 -0.60 10.96 -24.58
C PHE A 190 -1.33 11.00 -25.92
N LEU A 191 -2.39 10.23 -26.04
CA LEU A 191 -3.33 10.28 -27.16
C LEU A 191 -4.54 11.10 -26.72
N THR A 192 -5.00 12.00 -27.58
CA THR A 192 -6.30 12.64 -27.36
C THR A 192 -7.43 11.60 -27.41
N PRO A 193 -8.57 11.83 -26.73
CA PRO A 193 -9.67 10.86 -26.72
C PRO A 193 -10.21 10.47 -28.11
N ASP A 194 -10.10 11.38 -29.09
CA ASP A 194 -10.45 11.14 -30.49
C ASP A 194 -9.34 10.40 -31.29
N GLY A 195 -8.20 10.11 -30.67
CA GLY A 195 -7.06 9.40 -31.24
C GLY A 195 -6.23 10.17 -32.26
N ARG A 196 -6.63 11.41 -32.59
CA ARG A 196 -6.05 12.16 -33.73
C ARG A 196 -4.73 12.83 -33.41
N ARG A 197 -4.52 13.27 -32.16
CA ARG A 197 -3.32 13.98 -31.74
C ARG A 197 -2.50 13.14 -30.76
N LYS A 198 -1.22 12.98 -31.08
CA LYS A 198 -0.22 12.41 -30.17
C LYS A 198 0.58 13.55 -29.55
N THR A 199 0.67 13.58 -28.22
CA THR A 199 1.48 14.55 -27.49
C THR A 199 2.52 13.79 -26.69
N GLN A 200 3.78 14.00 -27.03
CA GLN A 200 4.89 13.39 -26.30
C GLN A 200 5.31 14.29 -25.14
N VAL A 201 5.51 13.66 -23.99
CA VAL A 201 6.00 14.32 -22.76
C VAL A 201 7.49 14.64 -22.93
N MET A 202 7.96 15.70 -22.26
CA MET A 202 9.37 16.13 -22.37
C MET A 202 10.33 15.15 -21.70
N MET A 203 9.90 14.58 -20.56
CA MET A 203 10.67 13.65 -19.74
C MET A 203 9.73 12.78 -18.90
N THR A 204 10.05 11.50 -18.73
CA THR A 204 9.32 10.62 -17.81
C THR A 204 10.29 9.88 -16.90
N TRP A 205 9.93 9.75 -15.62
CA TRP A 205 10.59 8.82 -14.70
C TRP A 205 9.58 8.09 -13.83
N ASN A 206 9.97 6.88 -13.44
CA ASN A 206 9.17 6.01 -12.59
C ASN A 206 9.84 5.80 -11.24
N VAL A 207 9.00 5.66 -10.22
CA VAL A 207 9.36 5.17 -8.89
C VAL A 207 8.44 3.99 -8.59
N THR A 208 9.01 2.87 -8.16
CA THR A 208 8.25 1.67 -7.85
C THR A 208 8.28 1.45 -6.35
N CYS A 209 7.11 1.37 -5.73
CA CYS A 209 6.95 1.11 -4.31
C CYS A 209 6.38 -0.30 -4.11
N THR A 210 7.11 -1.13 -3.37
CA THR A 210 6.73 -2.51 -3.05
C THR A 210 6.28 -2.59 -1.60
N TYR A 211 5.27 -3.41 -1.34
CA TYR A 211 4.73 -3.59 0.00
C TYR A 211 5.40 -4.77 0.70
N SER A 212 5.79 -4.58 1.96
CA SER A 212 6.30 -5.62 2.82
C SER A 212 5.50 -5.74 4.11
N LEU A 213 5.01 -6.95 4.38
CA LEU A 213 4.27 -7.26 5.61
C LEU A 213 5.13 -7.01 6.87
N MET A 214 6.41 -7.34 6.81
CA MET A 214 7.33 -7.19 7.95
C MET A 214 7.60 -5.73 8.29
N LEU A 215 7.66 -4.86 7.27
CA LEU A 215 7.79 -3.42 7.46
C LEU A 215 6.48 -2.78 7.93
N ALA A 216 5.34 -3.34 7.52
CA ALA A 216 4.03 -2.80 7.87
C ALA A 216 3.68 -3.01 9.34
N SER A 217 3.89 -4.24 9.85
CA SER A 217 3.66 -4.57 11.25
C SER A 217 4.34 -5.88 11.60
N ARG A 218 4.91 -5.95 12.82
CA ARG A 218 5.40 -7.22 13.38
C ARG A 218 4.27 -8.20 13.70
N ASN A 219 3.10 -7.69 14.02
CA ASN A 219 1.93 -8.49 14.36
C ASN A 219 0.92 -8.48 13.22
N PRO A 220 0.23 -9.61 12.96
CA PRO A 220 -0.84 -9.65 11.97
C PRO A 220 -1.99 -8.71 12.39
N THR A 221 -2.76 -8.26 11.41
CA THR A 221 -3.93 -7.39 11.62
C THR A 221 -5.25 -8.16 11.67
N CYS A 222 -5.21 -9.48 11.51
CA CYS A 222 -6.39 -10.32 11.61
C CYS A 222 -6.05 -11.68 12.22
N CYS A 223 -7.07 -12.38 12.69
CA CYS A 223 -6.95 -13.77 13.09
C CYS A 223 -8.06 -14.63 12.47
N VAL A 224 -7.77 -15.92 12.34
CA VAL A 224 -8.70 -16.92 11.83
C VAL A 224 -9.18 -17.80 12.98
N SER A 225 -10.48 -18.04 13.03
CA SER A 225 -11.11 -19.02 13.93
C SER A 225 -11.89 -20.03 13.11
N MET A 226 -11.97 -21.27 13.59
CA MET A 226 -12.54 -22.38 12.82
C MET A 226 -13.58 -23.13 13.64
N SER A 227 -14.61 -23.61 12.98
CA SER A 227 -15.60 -24.52 13.55
C SER A 227 -16.09 -25.49 12.48
N SER A 228 -16.65 -26.62 12.91
CA SER A 228 -17.16 -27.65 12.02
C SER A 228 -18.54 -28.12 12.45
N PHE A 229 -19.26 -28.77 11.54
CA PHE A 229 -20.57 -29.33 11.81
C PHE A 229 -20.55 -30.42 12.90
N TYR A 230 -19.51 -31.27 12.88
CA TYR A 230 -19.39 -32.41 13.80
C TYR A 230 -18.79 -32.05 15.16
N ASN A 231 -18.37 -30.80 15.37
CA ASN A 231 -17.76 -30.37 16.63
C ASN A 231 -18.42 -29.06 17.11
N SER A 232 -19.06 -29.13 18.27
CA SER A 232 -19.66 -27.96 18.94
C SER A 232 -18.62 -26.97 19.46
N THR A 233 -17.35 -27.38 19.54
CA THR A 233 -16.25 -26.56 20.04
C THR A 233 -15.65 -25.72 18.91
N ILE A 234 -15.64 -24.40 19.09
CA ILE A 234 -14.97 -23.47 18.19
C ILE A 234 -13.48 -23.44 18.53
N THR A 235 -12.61 -23.65 17.54
CA THR A 235 -11.18 -23.37 17.66
C THR A 235 -10.99 -21.85 17.59
N PRO A 236 -10.72 -21.17 18.72
CA PRO A 236 -10.64 -19.71 18.74
C PRO A 236 -9.31 -19.24 18.15
N CYS A 237 -9.24 -17.94 17.87
CA CYS A 237 -7.95 -17.30 17.61
C CYS A 237 -7.02 -17.47 18.82
N ARG A 238 -5.71 -17.61 18.57
CA ARG A 238 -4.70 -17.65 19.63
C ARG A 238 -4.78 -16.38 20.50
N THR A 239 -4.52 -16.54 21.80
CA THR A 239 -4.41 -15.41 22.72
C THR A 239 -3.31 -14.47 22.25
N CYS A 240 -3.58 -13.16 22.22
CA CYS A 240 -2.66 -12.14 21.73
C CYS A 240 -2.17 -12.32 20.29
N ALA A 241 -2.97 -12.94 19.40
CA ALA A 241 -2.58 -13.15 17.99
C ALA A 241 -2.15 -11.87 17.25
N CYS A 242 -2.77 -10.72 17.52
CA CYS A 242 -2.40 -9.44 16.92
C CYS A 242 -1.55 -8.54 17.83
N GLY A 243 -0.96 -9.14 18.87
CA GLY A 243 -0.15 -8.47 19.88
C GLY A 243 -1.00 -7.87 21.01
N CYS A 244 -0.62 -8.18 22.25
CA CYS A 244 -1.18 -7.52 23.42
C CYS A 244 -0.25 -6.39 23.84
N GLN A 245 -0.79 -5.18 23.97
CA GLN A 245 -0.14 -4.09 24.71
C GLN A 245 -0.82 -4.00 26.09
N ASN A 246 -0.16 -3.38 27.07
CA ASN A 246 -0.71 -3.21 28.43
C ASN A 246 -2.15 -2.64 28.39
N ASN A 247 -2.98 -3.05 29.36
CA ASN A 247 -4.46 -2.91 29.50
C ASN A 247 -5.17 -1.57 29.16
N ARG A 248 -4.49 -0.56 28.61
CA ARG A 248 -5.02 0.77 28.28
C ARG A 248 -5.38 0.97 26.81
N THR A 249 -5.22 -0.02 25.93
CA THR A 249 -5.33 0.17 24.47
C THR A 249 -6.57 -0.45 23.80
N CYS A 250 -7.45 -1.11 24.55
CA CYS A 250 -8.69 -1.69 24.01
C CYS A 250 -9.91 -1.17 24.76
N VAL A 251 -11.07 -1.21 24.10
CA VAL A 251 -12.35 -0.72 24.62
C VAL A 251 -13.19 -1.92 25.11
N PRO A 252 -13.66 -1.94 26.38
CA PRO A 252 -14.58 -2.97 26.86
C PRO A 252 -15.89 -2.94 26.06
N SER A 253 -16.47 -4.12 25.79
CA SER A 253 -17.66 -4.30 24.95
C SER A 253 -18.88 -3.48 25.39
N ASP A 254 -18.99 -3.18 26.68
CA ASP A 254 -20.20 -2.63 27.28
C ASP A 254 -20.11 -1.11 27.54
N SER A 255 -19.03 -0.48 27.09
CA SER A 255 -18.87 0.97 27.24
C SER A 255 -19.71 1.72 26.21
N LYS A 256 -20.48 2.73 26.65
CA LYS A 256 -21.20 3.65 25.74
C LYS A 256 -20.16 4.47 24.97
N ILE A 257 -19.86 4.05 23.74
CA ILE A 257 -18.95 4.77 22.85
C ILE A 257 -19.69 6.02 22.34
N GLN A 258 -19.44 7.17 22.98
CA GLN A 258 -19.74 8.45 22.33
C GLN A 258 -18.83 8.54 21.10
N SER A 259 -19.44 8.73 19.93
CA SER A 259 -18.75 8.87 18.65
C SER A 259 -17.86 10.13 18.66
N VAL A 260 -16.65 10.01 19.20
CA VAL A 260 -15.63 11.05 19.05
C VAL A 260 -15.11 10.95 17.63
N VAL A 261 -15.82 11.61 16.70
CA VAL A 261 -15.30 11.97 15.38
C VAL A 261 -14.22 13.03 15.62
N GLY A 262 -13.05 12.58 16.07
CA GLY A 262 -11.88 13.44 16.27
C GLY A 262 -11.30 13.84 14.92
N LEU A 263 -11.04 15.14 14.75
CA LEU A 263 -10.38 15.71 13.57
C LEU A 263 -9.08 14.96 13.28
N SER A 264 -9.00 14.41 12.08
CA SER A 264 -7.94 13.59 11.53
C SER A 264 -6.59 14.32 11.52
N THR A 265 -5.65 13.85 12.35
CA THR A 265 -4.23 14.21 12.23
C THR A 265 -3.42 12.99 11.76
N PRO A 266 -2.69 13.07 10.63
CA PRO A 266 -2.11 11.89 9.95
C PRO A 266 -1.15 11.01 10.76
N ARG A 267 -0.60 11.51 11.88
CA ARG A 267 0.46 10.83 12.64
C ARG A 267 0.00 10.04 13.86
N LYS A 268 -1.15 10.35 14.46
CA LYS A 268 -1.63 9.70 15.71
C LYS A 268 -2.85 8.79 15.52
N ASP A 269 -3.57 8.90 14.41
CA ASP A 269 -4.89 8.25 14.25
C ASP A 269 -4.89 6.87 13.61
N ASN A 270 -3.76 6.38 13.09
CA ASN A 270 -3.69 5.04 12.45
C ASN A 270 -3.63 3.88 13.46
N THR A 271 -3.57 4.13 14.77
CA THR A 271 -3.66 3.06 15.76
C THR A 271 -5.12 2.59 15.87
N PRO A 272 -5.41 1.30 15.58
CA PRO A 272 -6.78 0.78 15.60
C PRO A 272 -7.32 0.82 17.04
N LEU A 273 -8.52 1.36 17.22
CA LEU A 273 -9.23 1.31 18.51
C LEU A 273 -10.06 0.04 18.53
N VAL A 274 -9.53 -1.00 19.18
CA VAL A 274 -10.10 -2.34 19.12
C VAL A 274 -10.94 -2.68 20.34
N GLN A 275 -11.99 -3.46 20.15
CA GLN A 275 -12.72 -4.10 21.24
C GLN A 275 -11.82 -5.08 22.00
N CYS A 276 -11.87 -5.06 23.33
CA CYS A 276 -11.12 -5.99 24.16
C CYS A 276 -11.57 -7.43 23.90
N THR A 277 -10.66 -8.23 23.37
CA THR A 277 -10.84 -9.66 23.08
C THR A 277 -9.58 -10.42 23.47
N LYS A 278 -9.67 -11.74 23.71
CA LYS A 278 -8.49 -12.58 24.04
C LYS A 278 -7.39 -12.53 22.97
N HIS A 279 -7.76 -12.33 21.70
CA HIS A 279 -6.82 -12.29 20.57
C HIS A 279 -6.33 -10.88 20.21
N ASN A 280 -7.02 -9.83 20.69
CA ASN A 280 -6.71 -8.42 20.47
C ASN A 280 -6.55 -8.01 18.99
N CYS A 281 -7.35 -8.62 18.10
CA CYS A 281 -7.27 -8.39 16.65
C CYS A 281 -8.39 -7.47 16.19
N PRO A 282 -8.11 -6.49 15.29
CA PRO A 282 -9.15 -5.62 14.75
C PRO A 282 -10.12 -6.36 13.82
N ILE A 283 -9.70 -7.47 13.20
CA ILE A 283 -10.56 -8.30 12.34
C ILE A 283 -10.46 -9.76 12.76
N ARG A 284 -11.60 -10.45 12.79
CA ARG A 284 -11.67 -11.91 12.89
C ARG A 284 -12.39 -12.49 11.70
N VAL A 285 -11.76 -13.46 11.04
CA VAL A 285 -12.36 -14.27 9.99
C VAL A 285 -12.75 -15.62 10.59
N HIS A 286 -14.04 -15.88 10.71
CA HIS A 286 -14.56 -17.15 11.21
C HIS A 286 -14.97 -18.05 10.04
N TRP A 287 -14.36 -19.24 9.99
CA TRP A 287 -14.64 -20.27 9.00
C TRP A 287 -15.46 -21.38 9.66
N HIS A 288 -16.68 -21.60 9.17
CA HIS A 288 -17.56 -22.64 9.68
C HIS A 288 -17.90 -23.64 8.57
N VAL A 289 -17.44 -24.89 8.71
CA VAL A 289 -17.83 -25.99 7.82
C VAL A 289 -19.24 -26.44 8.21
N LYS A 290 -20.24 -26.02 7.42
CA LYS A 290 -21.66 -26.29 7.67
C LYS A 290 -22.07 -27.72 7.35
N LEU A 291 -21.57 -28.25 6.25
CA LEU A 291 -21.97 -29.56 5.72
C LEU A 291 -20.75 -30.20 5.06
N ASN A 292 -20.63 -31.52 5.22
CA ASN A 292 -19.60 -32.34 4.57
C ASN A 292 -20.25 -33.62 4.06
N TYR A 293 -20.97 -33.54 2.93
CA TYR A 293 -21.57 -34.69 2.26
C TYR A 293 -20.55 -35.36 1.34
N LYS A 294 -20.81 -36.61 0.93
CA LYS A 294 -19.94 -37.38 0.02
C LYS A 294 -19.63 -36.63 -1.29
N GLU A 295 -20.58 -35.84 -1.79
CA GLU A 295 -20.47 -35.17 -3.09
C GLU A 295 -20.06 -33.70 -2.99
N TYR A 296 -20.34 -33.03 -1.88
CA TYR A 296 -20.02 -31.62 -1.70
C TYR A 296 -19.87 -31.23 -0.23
N TRP A 297 -19.08 -30.19 0.00
CA TRP A 297 -18.94 -29.53 1.29
C TRP A 297 -19.39 -28.08 1.19
N ARG A 298 -19.89 -27.53 2.29
CA ARG A 298 -20.35 -26.14 2.38
C ARG A 298 -19.66 -25.43 3.53
N VAL A 299 -19.04 -24.30 3.25
CA VAL A 299 -18.47 -23.41 4.27
C VAL A 299 -19.22 -22.09 4.32
N LYS A 300 -19.45 -21.61 5.54
CA LYS A 300 -19.89 -20.24 5.82
C LYS A 300 -18.70 -19.47 6.39
N ILE A 301 -18.33 -18.38 5.73
CA ILE A 301 -17.33 -17.44 6.22
C ILE A 301 -18.05 -16.26 6.85
N SER A 302 -17.61 -15.84 8.04
CA SER A 302 -18.13 -14.65 8.73
C SER A 302 -16.97 -13.75 9.11
N ILE A 303 -16.97 -12.51 8.64
CA ILE A 303 -15.94 -11.51 8.96
C ILE A 303 -16.51 -10.56 10.01
N THR A 304 -15.84 -10.44 11.15
CA THR A 304 -16.22 -9.54 12.24
C THR A 304 -15.21 -8.41 12.34
N ASN A 305 -15.68 -7.17 12.28
CA ASN A 305 -14.89 -5.97 12.54
C ASN A 305 -14.97 -5.61 14.03
N PHE A 306 -13.82 -5.59 14.70
CA PHE A 306 -13.67 -5.17 16.09
C PHE A 306 -13.00 -3.79 16.21
N ASN A 307 -12.70 -3.13 15.09
CA ASN A 307 -12.10 -1.80 15.07
C ASN A 307 -13.18 -0.72 15.00
N TYR A 308 -13.31 0.08 16.06
CA TYR A 308 -14.29 1.15 16.14
C TYR A 308 -13.92 2.39 15.32
N ARG A 309 -12.65 2.55 14.95
CA ARG A 309 -12.17 3.71 14.17
C ARG A 309 -12.25 3.51 12.66
N LEU A 310 -12.35 2.26 12.18
CA LEU A 310 -12.33 1.96 10.76
C LEU A 310 -13.55 1.16 10.36
N ASN A 311 -14.25 1.66 9.34
CA ASN A 311 -15.28 0.92 8.62
C ASN A 311 -14.71 0.39 7.31
N TYR A 312 -14.74 -0.93 7.16
CA TYR A 312 -14.31 -1.61 5.93
C TYR A 312 -15.48 -1.68 4.94
N THR A 313 -15.66 -0.62 4.16
CA THR A 313 -16.74 -0.54 3.14
C THR A 313 -16.42 -1.38 1.89
N GLN A 314 -15.15 -1.43 1.51
CA GLN A 314 -14.62 -2.27 0.45
C GLN A 314 -13.63 -3.25 1.06
N TRP A 315 -13.80 -4.54 0.77
CA TRP A 315 -12.92 -5.59 1.28
C TRP A 315 -12.82 -6.73 0.26
N THR A 316 -11.67 -7.40 0.26
CA THR A 316 -11.41 -8.58 -0.55
C THR A 316 -10.88 -9.67 0.38
N LEU A 317 -11.46 -10.86 0.31
CA LEU A 317 -10.94 -12.05 1.01
C LEU A 317 -10.30 -12.97 -0.02
N VAL A 318 -9.02 -13.24 0.16
CA VAL A 318 -8.29 -14.23 -0.62
C VAL A 318 -8.09 -15.47 0.24
N ALA A 319 -8.47 -16.62 -0.29
CA ALA A 319 -8.30 -17.90 0.38
C ALA A 319 -7.72 -18.91 -0.60
N GLN A 320 -6.70 -19.63 -0.16
CA GLN A 320 -6.09 -20.73 -0.91
C GLN A 320 -6.37 -22.02 -0.16
N HIS A 321 -7.00 -22.99 -0.82
CA HIS A 321 -7.26 -24.31 -0.27
C HIS A 321 -7.34 -25.33 -1.41
N PRO A 322 -6.76 -26.54 -1.28
CA PRO A 322 -6.77 -27.55 -2.36
C PRO A 322 -8.18 -27.88 -2.88
N ASN A 323 -9.16 -27.98 -1.98
CA ASN A 323 -10.54 -28.29 -2.34
C ASN A 323 -11.33 -27.10 -2.93
N LEU A 324 -10.75 -25.89 -2.98
CA LEU A 324 -11.38 -24.72 -3.63
C LEU A 324 -11.08 -24.63 -5.13
N ASN A 325 -10.40 -25.62 -5.71
CA ASN A 325 -10.14 -25.65 -7.15
C ASN A 325 -11.41 -25.85 -7.99
N ASN A 326 -12.47 -26.43 -7.41
CA ASN A 326 -13.73 -26.74 -8.10
C ASN A 326 -14.93 -26.22 -7.30
N ILE A 327 -15.11 -24.89 -7.28
CA ILE A 327 -16.25 -24.25 -6.61
C ILE A 327 -17.44 -24.24 -7.55
N THR A 328 -18.55 -24.86 -7.12
CA THR A 328 -19.79 -24.91 -7.88
C THR A 328 -20.67 -23.68 -7.67
N GLN A 329 -20.76 -23.19 -6.43
CA GLN A 329 -21.65 -22.09 -6.05
C GLN A 329 -21.03 -21.21 -4.96
N VAL A 330 -21.19 -19.89 -5.11
CA VAL A 330 -20.85 -18.89 -4.09
C VAL A 330 -22.06 -18.03 -3.83
N PHE A 331 -22.34 -17.76 -2.56
CA PHE A 331 -23.47 -16.94 -2.12
C PHE A 331 -22.96 -15.67 -1.46
N SER A 332 -23.72 -14.58 -1.58
CA SER A 332 -23.52 -13.32 -0.86
C SER A 332 -22.30 -12.47 -1.25
N PHE A 333 -21.38 -12.96 -2.08
CA PHE A 333 -20.16 -12.24 -2.48
C PHE A 333 -19.83 -12.45 -3.96
N ALA A 334 -19.16 -11.48 -4.56
CA ALA A 334 -18.54 -11.64 -5.87
C ALA A 334 -17.35 -12.61 -5.76
N TYR A 335 -17.28 -13.58 -6.68
CA TYR A 335 -16.23 -14.60 -6.71
C TYR A 335 -15.42 -14.50 -8.00
N LYS A 336 -14.10 -14.61 -7.86
CA LYS A 336 -13.16 -14.74 -8.97
C LYS A 336 -12.18 -15.87 -8.64
N PRO A 337 -12.14 -16.95 -9.44
CA PRO A 337 -11.15 -18.01 -9.26
C PRO A 337 -9.74 -17.44 -9.50
N LEU A 338 -8.78 -17.88 -8.68
CA LEU A 338 -7.39 -17.50 -8.81
C LEU A 338 -6.57 -18.74 -9.21
N LEU A 339 -5.74 -18.59 -10.24
CA LEU A 339 -4.73 -19.60 -10.56
C LEU A 339 -3.56 -19.41 -9.58
N PRO A 340 -3.10 -20.46 -8.87
CA PRO A 340 -1.98 -20.35 -7.94
C PRO A 340 -0.72 -19.86 -8.67
N TYR A 341 -0.01 -18.89 -8.08
CA TYR A 341 1.34 -18.56 -8.56
C TYR A 341 2.27 -19.77 -8.33
N ILE A 342 3.05 -20.12 -9.34
CA ILE A 342 3.95 -21.30 -9.36
C ILE A 342 4.99 -21.26 -8.22
N SER A 343 5.30 -20.10 -7.66
CA SER A 343 6.17 -19.97 -6.49
C SER A 343 5.58 -20.62 -5.22
N ALA A 344 4.26 -20.77 -5.16
CA ALA A 344 3.57 -21.32 -4.02
C ALA A 344 3.52 -22.85 -3.97
N SER A 345 3.56 -23.50 -5.14
CA SER A 345 3.43 -24.96 -5.25
C SER A 345 4.65 -25.70 -4.70
N LYS A 346 5.84 -25.08 -4.68
CA LYS A 346 7.06 -25.69 -4.12
C LYS A 346 7.10 -25.74 -2.58
N SER A 347 6.33 -24.92 -1.89
CA SER A 347 6.29 -24.94 -0.41
C SER A 347 5.33 -25.98 0.15
N LEU A 348 4.30 -26.34 -0.62
CA LEU A 348 3.27 -27.32 -0.24
C LEU A 348 3.64 -28.75 -0.61
N SER A 349 4.55 -28.95 -1.58
CA SER A 349 5.03 -30.29 -1.96
C SER A 349 5.99 -30.93 -0.95
N ASN A 350 6.47 -30.18 0.05
CA ASN A 350 7.40 -30.68 1.06
C ASN A 350 6.71 -31.04 2.41
N ASN A 351 5.39 -30.93 2.50
CA ASN A 351 4.62 -31.19 3.73
C ASN A 351 3.44 -32.15 3.51
N THR A 352 3.50 -33.01 2.50
CA THR A 352 2.61 -34.18 2.37
C THR A 352 3.37 -35.45 2.62
#